data_AF-A0A2E4JSD0-F1
#
_entry.id   AF-A0A2E4JSD0-F1
#
_cell.length_a   1.000
_cell.length_b   1.000
_cell.length_c   1.000
_cell.angle_alpha   90.00
_cell.angle_beta   90.00
_cell.angle_gamma   90.00
#
_symmetry.space_group_name_H-M   'P 1'
#
loop_
_entity.id
_entity.type
_entity.pdbx_description
1 polymer ?
#
loop_
_entity_poly.entity_id
_entity_poly.type
_entity_poly.pdbx_seq_one_letter_code
_entity_poly.pdbx_strand_id
1 'polypeptide(L)'
;MKQTVGGKTIKISATGDHCINDPKCHNRWHWAIPPVAYADPGDVLVYETRDALDSPFTEESTPADVAGANLNVVHPLTGPVYINGAERGDVLAITLIDIEPGPFGYTVIVPGFGFLRDLYPEPHIVRWNLDRVAATSIDMPGIHVPFAGFMGTVGVAPGPEEVEKMYQRETALADAGGFALPPEPMDAQPSDICGPGGQHAERCLRTVPPRENGGNMDVKQMQVGTILYLPVFVDGALLSMGDIHYAQGDGEVSGTAIEMSAIVEVRVEVLKGKGKDITQPHVEGHDDQLKNLAPGSFYGTVGYPIKQKDKVTPQQAYLDGEQIGDLENLSEDLTLAARDALLQMISYLVREKSLTREQAYILCSAAVDLRISQLVDVPNFGVLAVLPLEVFE
;
A
#
# COMPACT_ATOMS: atom_id res chain seq x y z
N MET A 1 -30.73 14.45 8.47
CA MET A 1 -30.49 13.53 7.34
C MET A 1 -31.21 14.08 6.12
N LYS A 2 -30.49 14.74 5.21
CA LYS A 2 -31.05 15.06 3.88
C LYS A 2 -31.08 13.76 3.09
N GLN A 3 -32.23 13.39 2.55
CA GLN A 3 -32.34 12.33 1.55
C GLN A 3 -31.45 12.70 0.37
N THR A 4 -30.37 11.96 0.16
CA THR A 4 -29.57 12.01 -1.06
C THR A 4 -30.39 11.40 -2.19
N VAL A 5 -30.75 12.23 -3.18
CA VAL A 5 -31.22 11.77 -4.48
C VAL A 5 -30.11 10.89 -5.05
N GLY A 6 -30.38 9.60 -5.29
CA GLY A 6 -29.36 8.61 -5.64
C GLY A 6 -28.58 9.02 -6.88
N GLY A 7 -27.27 9.20 -6.73
CA GLY A 7 -26.34 9.36 -7.85
C GLY A 7 -26.36 8.14 -8.77
N LYS A 8 -25.90 8.33 -10.01
CA LYS A 8 -25.79 7.21 -10.96
C LYS A 8 -24.59 6.34 -10.60
N THR A 9 -24.62 5.09 -11.05
CA THR A 9 -23.47 4.19 -10.98
C THR A 9 -22.64 4.32 -12.25
N ILE A 10 -21.35 4.58 -12.12
CA ILE A 10 -20.38 4.65 -13.22
C ILE A 10 -19.40 3.50 -13.06
N LYS A 11 -19.33 2.62 -14.06
CA LYS A 11 -18.45 1.47 -14.05
C LYS A 11 -17.18 1.74 -14.86
N ILE A 12 -16.02 1.53 -14.26
CA ILE A 12 -14.70 1.62 -14.87
C ILE A 12 -14.12 0.20 -14.91
N SER A 13 -14.55 -0.56 -15.92
CA SER A 13 -14.11 -1.95 -16.11
C SER A 13 -12.69 -2.04 -16.65
N ALA A 14 -11.88 -2.91 -16.05
CA ALA A 14 -10.58 -3.31 -16.55
C ALA A 14 -10.74 -4.15 -17.83
N THR A 15 -9.79 -4.02 -18.76
CA THR A 15 -9.80 -4.74 -20.04
C THR A 15 -8.42 -5.25 -20.42
N GLY A 16 -8.33 -6.42 -21.03
CA GLY A 16 -7.03 -7.05 -21.34
C GLY A 16 -6.34 -7.62 -20.09
N ASP A 17 -5.23 -8.31 -20.31
CA ASP A 17 -4.55 -9.09 -19.27
C ASP A 17 -3.66 -8.20 -18.37
N HIS A 18 -3.03 -7.18 -18.95
CA HIS A 18 -2.12 -6.27 -18.25
C HIS A 18 -2.49 -4.80 -18.45
N CYS A 19 -1.94 -3.91 -17.63
CA CYS A 19 -2.16 -2.46 -17.70
C CYS A 19 -1.84 -1.87 -19.08
N ILE A 20 -0.77 -2.36 -19.73
CA ILE A 20 -0.39 -1.94 -21.10
C ILE A 20 -1.46 -2.25 -22.16
N ASN A 21 -2.36 -3.19 -21.89
CA ASN A 21 -3.46 -3.56 -22.79
C ASN A 21 -4.75 -2.80 -22.48
N ASP A 22 -4.75 -1.98 -21.44
CA ASP A 22 -5.93 -1.33 -20.90
C ASP A 22 -5.84 0.20 -21.04
N PRO A 23 -6.62 0.84 -21.92
CA PRO A 23 -6.60 2.29 -22.06
C PRO A 23 -7.12 3.04 -20.83
N LYS A 24 -7.69 2.32 -19.84
CA LYS A 24 -8.16 2.87 -18.57
C LYS A 24 -7.17 2.64 -17.42
N CYS A 25 -6.00 2.09 -17.72
CA CYS A 25 -4.95 1.85 -16.75
C CYS A 25 -3.77 2.79 -16.93
N HIS A 26 -3.18 3.23 -15.82
CA HIS A 26 -1.90 3.93 -15.78
C HIS A 26 -1.09 3.47 -14.57
N ASN A 27 0.23 3.61 -14.61
CA ASN A 27 1.12 3.18 -13.52
C ASN A 27 2.08 4.27 -13.06
N ARG A 28 1.74 5.53 -13.37
CA ARG A 28 2.46 6.72 -12.94
C ARG A 28 1.49 7.79 -12.48
N TRP A 29 1.94 8.65 -11.56
CA TRP A 29 1.22 9.86 -11.18
C TRP A 29 1.70 11.05 -12.02
N HIS A 30 0.78 11.66 -12.77
CA HIS A 30 1.03 12.88 -13.54
C HIS A 30 -0.28 13.59 -13.90
N TRP A 31 -0.36 14.92 -13.80
CA TRP A 31 -1.59 15.68 -14.10
C TRP A 31 -2.04 15.62 -15.56
N ALA A 32 -1.11 15.34 -16.48
CA ALA A 32 -1.39 15.30 -17.92
C ALA A 32 -2.11 14.03 -18.38
N ILE A 33 -2.24 13.00 -17.51
CA ILE A 33 -2.95 11.77 -17.85
C ILE A 33 -4.44 12.09 -18.02
N PRO A 34 -5.05 11.84 -19.19
CA PRO A 34 -6.41 12.23 -19.46
C PRO A 34 -7.41 11.38 -18.67
N PRO A 35 -8.58 11.93 -18.31
CA PRO A 35 -9.61 11.16 -17.65
C PRO A 35 -10.25 10.13 -18.59
N VAL A 36 -10.57 8.96 -18.04
CA VAL A 36 -11.19 7.84 -18.76
C VAL A 36 -12.71 7.77 -18.53
N ALA A 37 -13.20 8.50 -17.51
CA ALA A 37 -14.61 8.67 -17.19
C ALA A 37 -14.85 10.01 -16.47
N TYR A 38 -16.12 10.41 -16.39
CA TYR A 38 -16.58 11.63 -15.72
C TYR A 38 -17.71 11.31 -14.75
N ALA A 39 -17.67 11.89 -13.56
CA ALA A 39 -18.63 11.66 -12.49
C ALA A 39 -19.08 12.97 -11.82
N ASP A 40 -20.30 12.97 -11.29
CA ASP A 40 -20.81 14.07 -10.48
C ASP A 40 -20.66 13.74 -8.98
N PRO A 41 -20.44 14.73 -8.10
CA PRO A 41 -20.46 14.49 -6.66
C PRO A 41 -21.77 13.82 -6.23
N GLY A 42 -21.67 12.73 -5.47
CA GLY A 42 -22.77 11.86 -5.05
C GLY A 42 -22.94 10.59 -5.89
N ASP A 43 -22.30 10.50 -7.06
CA ASP A 43 -22.27 9.28 -7.87
C ASP A 43 -21.51 8.14 -7.17
N VAL A 44 -21.87 6.91 -7.52
CA VAL A 44 -21.16 5.69 -7.13
C VAL A 44 -20.25 5.28 -8.28
N LEU A 45 -18.96 5.12 -7.99
CA LEU A 45 -17.95 4.63 -8.92
C LEU A 45 -17.64 3.18 -8.60
N VAL A 46 -17.62 2.33 -9.64
CA VAL A 46 -17.31 0.91 -9.54
C VAL A 46 -16.04 0.66 -10.35
N TYR A 47 -14.92 0.45 -9.67
CA TYR A 47 -13.62 0.16 -10.26
C TYR A 47 -13.40 -1.34 -10.30
N GLU A 48 -13.05 -1.90 -11.45
CA GLU A 48 -12.45 -3.24 -11.52
C GLU A 48 -10.93 -3.05 -11.52
N THR A 49 -10.24 -3.58 -10.53
CA THR A 49 -8.79 -3.38 -10.33
C THR A 49 -8.02 -4.67 -10.51
N ARG A 50 -6.76 -4.53 -10.94
CA ARG A 50 -5.76 -5.60 -10.98
C ARG A 50 -5.03 -5.70 -9.64
N ASP A 51 -4.31 -6.79 -9.43
CA ASP A 51 -3.37 -6.89 -8.32
C ASP A 51 -2.16 -5.94 -8.51
N ALA A 52 -1.42 -5.70 -7.43
CA ALA A 52 -0.37 -4.69 -7.35
C ALA A 52 0.79 -4.88 -8.33
N LEU A 53 1.13 -6.12 -8.66
CA LEU A 53 2.33 -6.43 -9.46
C LEU A 53 2.09 -6.52 -10.96
N ASP A 54 0.82 -6.51 -11.40
CA ASP A 54 0.41 -6.70 -12.81
C ASP A 54 1.11 -7.91 -13.46
N SER A 55 1.46 -8.90 -12.63
CA SER A 55 2.27 -10.07 -13.00
C SER A 55 1.33 -11.26 -13.21
N PRO A 56 1.63 -12.19 -14.12
CA PRO A 56 0.74 -13.31 -14.43
C PRO A 56 0.82 -14.42 -13.37
N PHE A 57 0.73 -14.05 -12.09
CA PHE A 57 0.76 -15.00 -10.99
C PHE A 57 -0.54 -15.79 -10.92
N THR A 58 -0.39 -17.07 -10.59
CA THR A 58 -1.47 -18.05 -10.48
C THR A 58 -1.21 -18.97 -9.29
N GLU A 59 -2.13 -19.88 -9.04
CA GLU A 59 -1.99 -20.94 -8.03
C GLU A 59 -0.75 -21.82 -8.27
N GLU A 60 -0.21 -21.86 -9.49
CA GLU A 60 0.97 -22.64 -9.87
C GLU A 60 2.27 -21.84 -9.83
N SER A 61 2.21 -20.55 -9.49
CA SER A 61 3.40 -19.69 -9.46
C SER A 61 4.40 -20.11 -8.40
N THR A 62 5.67 -19.90 -8.72
CA THR A 62 6.83 -20.34 -7.96
C THR A 62 7.69 -19.15 -7.54
N PRO A 63 8.64 -19.33 -6.60
CA PRO A 63 9.63 -18.31 -6.31
C PRO A 63 10.44 -17.81 -7.52
N ALA A 64 10.61 -18.64 -8.57
CA ALA A 64 11.30 -18.22 -9.78
C ALA A 64 10.50 -17.18 -10.57
N ASP A 65 9.16 -17.27 -10.55
CA ASP A 65 8.28 -16.29 -11.17
C ASP A 65 8.36 -14.95 -10.44
N VAL A 66 8.46 -14.97 -9.11
CA VAL A 66 8.70 -13.76 -8.29
C VAL A 66 10.02 -13.09 -8.66
N ALA A 67 11.09 -13.87 -8.81
CA ALA A 67 12.38 -13.33 -9.23
C ALA A 67 12.36 -12.73 -10.65
N GLY A 68 11.45 -13.18 -11.51
CA GLY A 68 11.27 -12.70 -12.88
C GLY A 68 10.26 -11.56 -13.04
N ALA A 69 9.58 -11.14 -11.96
CA ALA A 69 8.54 -10.12 -12.03
C ALA A 69 9.10 -8.75 -12.46
N ASN A 70 8.36 -8.05 -13.33
CA ASN A 70 8.74 -6.71 -13.77
C ASN A 70 8.22 -5.66 -12.79
N LEU A 71 9.07 -5.17 -11.89
CA LEU A 71 8.66 -4.17 -10.90
C LEU A 71 8.48 -2.75 -11.47
N ASN A 72 8.77 -2.51 -12.76
CA ASN A 72 8.54 -1.20 -13.38
C ASN A 72 7.07 -0.94 -13.72
N VAL A 73 6.28 -2.01 -13.88
CA VAL A 73 4.84 -1.89 -14.18
C VAL A 73 3.99 -1.57 -12.95
N VAL A 74 4.56 -1.77 -11.76
CA VAL A 74 3.95 -1.52 -10.45
C VAL A 74 3.70 -0.02 -10.24
N HIS A 75 2.49 0.42 -9.84
CA HIS A 75 1.23 -0.30 -9.62
C HIS A 75 0.27 -0.05 -10.82
N PRO A 76 -0.50 -1.03 -11.30
CA PRO A 76 -1.53 -0.80 -12.31
C PRO A 76 -2.77 -0.14 -11.68
N LEU A 77 -3.00 1.15 -11.96
CA LEU A 77 -4.13 1.91 -11.41
C LEU A 77 -5.23 2.06 -12.44
N THR A 78 -6.46 1.78 -12.05
CA THR A 78 -7.65 2.00 -12.87
C THR A 78 -8.13 3.43 -12.68
N GLY A 79 -8.27 4.18 -13.78
CA GLY A 79 -8.56 5.61 -13.78
C GLY A 79 -7.76 6.39 -14.83
N PRO A 80 -7.67 7.72 -14.73
CA PRO A 80 -8.32 8.57 -13.73
C PRO A 80 -9.76 8.92 -14.07
N VAL A 81 -10.60 9.11 -13.04
CA VAL A 81 -11.97 9.62 -13.16
C VAL A 81 -12.00 11.11 -12.84
N TYR A 82 -12.58 11.91 -13.73
CA TYR A 82 -12.79 13.35 -13.54
C TYR A 82 -14.06 13.61 -12.72
N ILE A 83 -13.94 14.31 -11.59
CA ILE A 83 -15.05 14.66 -10.70
C ILE A 83 -15.53 16.09 -10.98
N ASN A 84 -16.71 16.23 -11.57
CA ASN A 84 -17.26 17.52 -11.97
C ASN A 84 -17.35 18.51 -10.79
N GLY A 85 -16.79 19.70 -10.97
CA GLY A 85 -16.82 20.78 -9.99
C GLY A 85 -15.76 20.70 -8.87
N ALA A 86 -14.92 19.66 -8.87
CA ALA A 86 -13.70 19.62 -8.06
C ALA A 86 -12.63 20.52 -8.68
N GLU A 87 -12.06 21.43 -7.88
CA GLU A 87 -11.05 22.39 -8.31
C GLU A 87 -9.91 22.43 -7.28
N ARG A 88 -8.75 22.97 -7.69
CA ARG A 88 -7.62 23.15 -6.77
C ARG A 88 -8.05 23.87 -5.49
N GLY A 89 -7.64 23.31 -4.33
CA GLY A 89 -7.97 23.87 -3.01
C GLY A 89 -9.28 23.33 -2.43
N ASP A 90 -9.98 22.45 -3.13
CA ASP A 90 -11.03 21.61 -2.56
C ASP A 90 -10.43 20.34 -1.90
N VAL A 91 -11.30 19.55 -1.29
CA VAL A 91 -11.01 18.20 -0.84
C VAL A 91 -12.02 17.24 -1.47
N LEU A 92 -11.53 16.12 -1.98
CA LEU A 92 -12.36 15.01 -2.42
C LEU A 92 -12.57 14.06 -1.24
N ALA A 93 -13.82 13.85 -0.84
CA ALA A 93 -14.20 12.85 0.15
C ALA A 93 -14.62 11.57 -0.58
N ILE A 94 -13.98 10.45 -0.28
CA ILE A 94 -14.13 9.16 -0.95
C ILE A 94 -14.61 8.16 0.10
N THR A 95 -15.89 7.80 0.05
CA THR A 95 -16.46 6.80 0.95
C THR A 95 -16.33 5.42 0.32
N LEU A 96 -15.65 4.48 0.99
CA LEU A 96 -15.59 3.09 0.57
C LEU A 96 -16.92 2.39 0.86
N ILE A 97 -17.60 1.89 -0.17
CA ILE A 97 -18.93 1.27 -0.07
C ILE A 97 -18.84 -0.25 0.03
N ASP A 98 -18.08 -0.89 -0.85
CA ASP A 98 -17.87 -2.35 -0.86
C ASP A 98 -16.56 -2.70 -1.57
N ILE A 99 -16.03 -3.87 -1.23
CA ILE A 99 -14.94 -4.53 -1.95
C ILE A 99 -15.36 -5.97 -2.19
N GLU A 100 -15.38 -6.38 -3.46
CA GLU A 100 -15.48 -7.77 -3.87
C GLU A 100 -14.08 -8.30 -4.21
N PRO A 101 -13.55 -9.26 -3.44
CA PRO A 101 -12.26 -9.85 -3.74
C PRO A 101 -12.34 -10.75 -4.98
N GLY A 102 -11.29 -10.74 -5.80
CA GLY A 102 -11.04 -11.79 -6.76
C GLY A 102 -10.79 -13.14 -6.06
N PRO A 103 -10.84 -14.28 -6.77
CA PRO A 103 -10.75 -15.60 -6.15
C PRO A 103 -9.34 -16.02 -5.72
N PHE A 104 -8.31 -15.32 -6.22
CA PHE A 104 -6.90 -15.64 -6.01
C PHE A 104 -6.15 -14.42 -5.52
N GLY A 105 -5.20 -14.65 -4.61
CA GLY A 105 -4.23 -13.65 -4.21
C GLY A 105 -2.88 -14.25 -3.86
N TYR A 106 -1.93 -13.37 -3.58
CA TYR A 106 -0.56 -13.76 -3.23
C TYR A 106 0.05 -12.82 -2.20
N THR A 107 1.05 -13.31 -1.50
CA THR A 107 2.01 -12.49 -0.76
C THR A 107 3.40 -12.95 -1.12
N VAL A 108 4.33 -12.02 -1.35
CA VAL A 108 5.66 -12.34 -1.85
C VAL A 108 6.77 -11.73 -1.02
N ILE A 109 7.93 -12.37 -1.10
CA ILE A 109 9.22 -11.78 -0.75
C ILE A 109 9.92 -11.49 -2.07
N VAL A 110 10.14 -10.21 -2.35
CA VAL A 110 10.87 -9.75 -3.54
C VAL A 110 12.31 -9.43 -3.14
N PRO A 111 13.34 -10.06 -3.76
CA PRO A 111 14.74 -9.79 -3.46
C PRO A 111 15.09 -8.30 -3.49
N GLY A 112 15.70 -7.79 -2.43
CA GLY A 112 16.11 -6.39 -2.33
C GLY A 112 14.98 -5.42 -1.97
N PHE A 113 13.76 -5.90 -1.72
CA PHE A 113 12.61 -5.10 -1.28
C PHE A 113 12.04 -5.62 0.05
N GLY A 114 11.24 -4.79 0.73
CA GLY A 114 10.65 -5.10 2.03
C GLY A 114 11.46 -4.63 3.24
N PHE A 115 10.82 -4.74 4.41
CA PHE A 115 11.33 -4.18 5.66
C PHE A 115 12.60 -4.90 6.13
N LEU A 116 12.66 -6.22 5.99
CA LEU A 116 13.78 -7.09 6.38
C LEU A 116 14.56 -7.63 5.16
N ARG A 117 14.68 -6.83 4.08
CA ARG A 117 15.36 -7.20 2.83
C ARG A 117 16.82 -7.67 2.96
N ASP A 118 17.48 -7.33 4.07
CA ASP A 118 18.82 -7.81 4.42
C ASP A 118 18.84 -9.24 4.98
N LEU A 119 17.70 -9.74 5.46
CA LEU A 119 17.56 -11.05 6.10
C LEU A 119 16.80 -12.06 5.22
N TYR A 120 16.04 -11.56 4.23
CA TYR A 120 15.27 -12.36 3.27
C TYR A 120 15.68 -12.00 1.83
N PRO A 121 16.88 -12.39 1.39
CA PRO A 121 17.39 -12.03 0.06
C PRO A 121 16.81 -12.91 -1.06
N GLU A 122 16.24 -14.06 -0.72
CA GLU A 122 15.71 -15.02 -1.69
C GLU A 122 14.22 -14.80 -1.95
N PRO A 123 13.76 -15.03 -3.19
CA PRO A 123 12.35 -14.87 -3.51
C PRO A 123 11.49 -15.92 -2.80
N HIS A 124 10.26 -15.55 -2.47
CA HIS A 124 9.27 -16.48 -1.91
C HIS A 124 7.86 -16.05 -2.30
N ILE A 125 6.92 -17.01 -2.34
CA ILE A 125 5.51 -16.75 -2.62
C ILE A 125 4.63 -17.66 -1.77
N VAL A 126 3.61 -17.07 -1.15
CA VAL A 126 2.44 -17.77 -0.63
C VAL A 126 1.26 -17.42 -1.51
N ARG A 127 0.52 -18.44 -1.93
CA ARG A 127 -0.69 -18.34 -2.73
C ARG A 127 -1.91 -18.49 -1.84
N TRP A 128 -2.91 -17.66 -2.08
CA TRP A 128 -4.12 -17.59 -1.28
C TRP A 128 -5.33 -17.86 -2.16
N ASN A 129 -6.19 -18.77 -1.70
CA ASN A 129 -7.57 -18.89 -2.18
C ASN A 129 -8.45 -17.95 -1.36
N LEU A 130 -9.21 -17.10 -2.03
CA LEU A 130 -9.91 -15.98 -1.45
C LEU A 130 -11.44 -16.13 -1.60
N ASP A 131 -12.17 -15.77 -0.57
CA ASP A 131 -13.62 -15.56 -0.61
C ASP A 131 -14.01 -14.35 0.26
N ARG A 132 -15.29 -14.12 0.56
CA ARG A 132 -15.69 -12.97 1.41
C ARG A 132 -15.55 -13.23 2.91
N VAL A 133 -14.97 -14.37 3.32
CA VAL A 133 -14.83 -14.81 4.71
C VAL A 133 -13.37 -14.82 5.13
N ALA A 134 -12.53 -15.61 4.45
CA ALA A 134 -11.12 -15.77 4.82
C ALA A 134 -10.23 -16.18 3.63
N ALA A 135 -8.99 -15.71 3.65
CA ALA A 135 -7.94 -16.19 2.79
C ALA A 135 -7.35 -17.47 3.39
N THR A 136 -7.26 -18.51 2.56
CA THR A 136 -6.71 -19.82 2.93
C THR A 136 -5.55 -20.16 2.00
N SER A 137 -4.58 -20.94 2.48
CA SER A 137 -3.41 -21.29 1.69
C SER A 137 -3.02 -22.75 1.82
N ILE A 138 -2.76 -23.40 0.68
CA ILE A 138 -2.11 -24.72 0.65
C ILE A 138 -0.63 -24.64 1.07
N ASP A 139 0.00 -23.47 0.92
CA ASP A 139 1.38 -23.24 1.33
C ASP A 139 1.52 -23.15 2.85
N MET A 140 0.45 -22.75 3.54
CA MET A 140 0.39 -22.66 5.00
C MET A 140 -0.88 -23.33 5.56
N PRO A 141 -0.98 -24.67 5.56
CA PRO A 141 -2.16 -25.37 6.05
C PRO A 141 -2.50 -25.02 7.51
N GLY A 142 -3.78 -24.79 7.80
CA GLY A 142 -4.28 -24.39 9.12
C GLY A 142 -4.20 -22.88 9.40
N ILE A 143 -3.80 -22.07 8.40
CA ILE A 143 -3.84 -20.61 8.46
C ILE A 143 -5.05 -20.08 7.69
N HIS A 144 -5.82 -19.21 8.35
CA HIS A 144 -6.98 -18.50 7.79
C HIS A 144 -6.89 -17.03 8.13
N VAL A 145 -6.70 -16.15 7.14
CA VAL A 145 -6.66 -14.70 7.39
C VAL A 145 -8.04 -14.12 7.09
N PRO A 146 -8.76 -13.56 8.08
CA PRO A 146 -10.10 -12.99 7.84
C PRO A 146 -10.09 -11.89 6.78
N PHE A 147 -11.16 -11.81 6.00
CA PHE A 147 -11.33 -10.72 5.04
C PHE A 147 -11.41 -9.37 5.78
N ALA A 148 -10.50 -8.48 5.45
CA ALA A 148 -10.43 -7.11 5.98
C ALA A 148 -9.97 -6.17 4.86
N GLY A 149 -10.71 -6.21 3.75
CA GLY A 149 -10.29 -5.55 2.52
C GLY A 149 -10.28 -4.03 2.62
N PHE A 150 -9.27 -3.40 1.98
CA PHE A 150 -9.14 -1.95 1.89
C PHE A 150 -8.38 -1.55 0.61
N MET A 151 -8.38 -0.25 0.30
CA MET A 151 -7.64 0.31 -0.84
C MET A 151 -6.19 0.58 -0.42
N GLY A 152 -5.22 -0.20 -0.91
CA GLY A 152 -3.78 0.06 -0.69
C GLY A 152 -3.35 1.33 -1.41
N THR A 153 -3.58 1.36 -2.74
CA THR A 153 -3.39 2.55 -3.56
C THR A 153 -4.69 3.23 -3.97
N VAL A 154 -4.94 4.44 -3.43
CA VAL A 154 -6.00 5.35 -3.86
C VAL A 154 -5.51 6.79 -3.84
N GLY A 155 -5.66 7.51 -4.96
CA GLY A 155 -5.08 8.83 -5.09
C GLY A 155 -5.71 9.71 -6.16
N VAL A 156 -5.48 11.00 -6.03
CA VAL A 156 -5.81 12.02 -7.03
C VAL A 156 -4.55 12.44 -7.77
N ALA A 157 -4.66 13.02 -8.96
CA ALA A 157 -3.47 13.46 -9.68
C ALA A 157 -2.80 14.65 -8.95
N PRO A 158 -1.48 14.60 -8.69
CA PRO A 158 -0.74 15.76 -8.23
C PRO A 158 -0.69 16.82 -9.35
N GLY A 159 -0.66 18.10 -8.98
CA GLY A 159 -0.48 19.19 -9.94
C GLY A 159 0.99 19.42 -10.32
N PRO A 160 1.26 20.37 -11.24
CA PRO A 160 2.63 20.66 -11.68
C PRO A 160 3.60 21.02 -10.55
N GLU A 161 3.15 21.84 -9.59
CA GLU A 161 3.96 22.27 -8.44
C GLU A 161 4.25 21.09 -7.50
N GLU A 162 3.24 20.25 -7.25
CA GLU A 162 3.39 19.08 -6.39
C GLU A 162 4.34 18.05 -7.02
N VAL A 163 4.21 17.78 -8.32
CA VAL A 163 5.11 16.84 -9.02
C VAL A 163 6.57 17.31 -8.94
N GLU A 164 6.85 18.58 -9.21
CA GLU A 164 8.23 19.08 -9.16
C GLU A 164 8.80 19.01 -7.75
N LYS A 165 8.01 19.35 -6.72
CA LYS A 165 8.43 19.26 -5.32
C LYS A 165 8.72 17.81 -4.91
N MET A 166 7.84 16.87 -5.29
CA MET A 166 7.98 15.44 -4.98
C MET A 166 9.20 14.85 -5.70
N TYR A 167 9.36 15.15 -6.98
CA TYR A 167 10.53 14.76 -7.77
C TYR A 167 11.83 15.24 -7.12
N GLN A 168 11.94 16.55 -6.82
CA GLN A 168 13.18 17.12 -6.27
C GLN A 168 13.58 16.48 -4.94
N ARG A 169 12.65 16.30 -4.00
CA ARG A 169 12.98 15.74 -2.67
C ARG A 169 13.37 14.26 -2.75
N GLU A 170 12.76 13.50 -3.64
CA GLU A 170 13.03 12.07 -3.80
C GLU A 170 14.32 11.83 -4.59
N THR A 171 14.60 12.64 -5.62
CA THR A 171 15.90 12.64 -6.30
C THR A 171 17.02 13.02 -5.34
N ALA A 172 16.84 14.07 -4.53
CA ALA A 172 17.86 14.45 -3.54
C ALA A 172 18.14 13.33 -2.52
N LEU A 173 17.11 12.57 -2.11
CA LEU A 173 17.28 11.40 -1.24
C LEU A 173 18.04 10.28 -1.96
N ALA A 174 17.68 9.96 -3.21
CA ALA A 174 18.37 8.97 -4.01
C ALA A 174 19.84 9.33 -4.25
N ASP A 175 20.13 10.60 -4.57
CA ASP A 175 21.49 11.12 -4.76
C ASP A 175 22.34 11.02 -3.49
N ALA A 176 21.70 11.10 -2.31
CA ALA A 176 22.34 10.87 -1.02
C ALA A 176 22.52 9.38 -0.66
N GLY A 177 22.12 8.46 -1.55
CA GLY A 177 22.18 7.01 -1.33
C GLY A 177 20.98 6.43 -0.55
N GLY A 178 19.97 7.25 -0.26
CA GLY A 178 18.72 6.82 0.34
C GLY A 178 17.89 5.99 -0.65
N PHE A 179 17.04 5.11 -0.13
CA PHE A 179 16.22 4.26 -0.98
C PHE A 179 14.99 5.02 -1.49
N ALA A 180 15.04 5.47 -2.74
CA ALA A 180 13.94 6.10 -3.45
C ALA A 180 13.90 5.63 -4.91
N LEU A 181 12.72 5.63 -5.52
CA LEU A 181 12.49 5.21 -6.90
C LEU A 181 12.11 6.44 -7.75
N PRO A 182 13.09 7.11 -8.40
CA PRO A 182 12.81 8.25 -9.27
C PRO A 182 11.94 7.84 -10.47
N PRO A 183 11.43 8.81 -11.26
CA PRO A 183 10.73 8.53 -12.51
C PRO A 183 11.52 7.56 -13.39
N GLU A 184 10.83 6.51 -13.84
CA GLU A 184 11.35 5.49 -14.74
C GLU A 184 10.37 5.37 -15.93
N PRO A 185 10.76 5.86 -17.12
CA PRO A 185 9.88 5.84 -18.29
C PRO A 185 9.72 4.46 -18.91
N MET A 186 10.62 3.50 -18.68
CA MET A 186 10.44 2.14 -19.17
C MET A 186 9.16 1.52 -18.59
N ASP A 187 8.35 0.92 -19.46
CA ASP A 187 7.05 0.31 -19.15
C ASP A 187 6.01 1.24 -18.51
N ALA A 188 6.25 2.55 -18.53
CA ALA A 188 5.33 3.54 -18.01
C ALA A 188 4.10 3.71 -18.91
N GLN A 189 2.92 3.72 -18.29
CA GLN A 189 1.63 3.93 -18.95
C GLN A 189 0.94 5.19 -18.42
N PRO A 190 0.33 6.02 -19.29
CA PRO A 190 0.32 5.89 -20.76
C PRO A 190 1.67 6.20 -21.41
N SER A 191 2.10 5.41 -22.38
CA SER A 191 3.47 5.50 -22.94
C SER A 191 3.76 6.80 -23.70
N ASP A 192 2.75 7.43 -24.30
CA ASP A 192 2.88 8.70 -25.02
C ASP A 192 3.07 9.90 -24.08
N ILE A 193 2.71 9.75 -22.81
CA ILE A 193 2.89 10.75 -21.76
C ILE A 193 4.13 10.41 -20.93
N CYS A 194 4.20 9.19 -20.41
CA CYS A 194 5.18 8.78 -19.41
C CYS A 194 6.26 7.83 -19.92
N GLY A 195 6.05 7.22 -21.08
CA GLY A 195 6.97 6.24 -21.67
C GLY A 195 8.22 6.87 -22.27
N PRO A 196 9.12 6.05 -22.86
CA PRO A 196 10.33 6.57 -23.51
C PRO A 196 9.98 7.50 -24.67
N GLY A 197 10.43 8.75 -24.61
CA GLY A 197 10.07 9.79 -25.58
C GLY A 197 8.66 10.39 -25.41
N GLY A 198 7.94 10.01 -24.34
CA GLY A 198 6.68 10.62 -23.96
C GLY A 198 6.85 12.07 -23.49
N GLN A 199 5.75 12.83 -23.54
CA GLN A 199 5.75 14.28 -23.28
C GLN A 199 6.29 14.68 -21.90
N HIS A 200 6.15 13.81 -20.92
CA HIS A 200 6.45 14.03 -19.51
C HIS A 200 7.27 12.88 -18.89
N ALA A 201 8.02 12.13 -19.70
CA ALA A 201 8.77 10.94 -19.30
C ALA A 201 9.62 11.13 -18.02
N GLU A 202 10.26 12.29 -17.87
CA GLU A 202 11.14 12.60 -16.73
C GLU A 202 10.40 13.10 -15.47
N ARG A 203 9.09 13.25 -15.52
CA ARG A 203 8.26 13.79 -14.42
C ARG A 203 7.06 12.93 -14.06
N CYS A 204 6.86 11.81 -14.74
CA CYS A 204 5.88 10.81 -14.34
C CYS A 204 6.36 10.03 -13.11
N LEU A 205 5.81 10.37 -11.94
CA LEU A 205 6.25 9.80 -10.66
C LEU A 205 5.82 8.34 -10.52
N ARG A 206 6.66 7.51 -9.90
CA ARG A 206 6.29 6.14 -9.50
C ARG A 206 5.15 6.18 -8.49
N THR A 207 4.27 5.18 -8.55
CA THR A 207 3.13 5.01 -7.64
C THR A 207 3.53 4.36 -6.31
N VAL A 208 4.78 3.90 -6.16
CA VAL A 208 5.26 3.12 -5.02
C VAL A 208 5.17 3.85 -3.67
N PRO A 209 5.69 5.10 -3.50
CA PRO A 209 5.58 5.76 -2.20
C PRO A 209 4.24 6.50 -2.04
N PRO A 210 3.67 6.54 -0.82
CA PRO A 210 2.58 7.45 -0.50
C PRO A 210 3.08 8.90 -0.52
N ARG A 211 2.18 9.82 -0.87
CA ARG A 211 2.45 11.25 -0.85
C ARG A 211 1.21 12.04 -0.43
N GLU A 212 1.31 13.36 -0.52
CA GLU A 212 0.24 14.29 -0.18
C GLU A 212 -1.04 14.08 -1.02
N ASN A 213 -0.94 13.44 -2.20
CA ASN A 213 -2.08 13.09 -3.05
C ASN A 213 -2.74 11.75 -2.73
N GLY A 214 -2.38 11.14 -1.60
CA GLY A 214 -2.72 9.75 -1.29
C GLY A 214 -1.72 8.84 -1.98
N GLY A 215 -2.22 8.01 -2.90
CA GLY A 215 -1.42 6.99 -3.56
C GLY A 215 -1.32 5.75 -2.69
N ASN A 216 -0.14 5.13 -2.69
CA ASN A 216 0.11 3.85 -2.03
C ASN A 216 0.30 4.01 -0.52
N MET A 217 -0.81 4.14 0.21
CA MET A 217 -0.80 4.49 1.63
C MET A 217 -0.78 3.29 2.56
N ASP A 218 -1.32 2.15 2.11
CA ASP A 218 -1.29 0.87 2.83
C ASP A 218 -1.83 0.96 4.27
N VAL A 219 -2.83 1.84 4.46
CA VAL A 219 -3.50 2.08 5.73
C VAL A 219 -4.68 1.12 5.85
N LYS A 220 -4.43 -0.05 6.44
CA LYS A 220 -5.44 -1.11 6.60
C LYS A 220 -6.71 -0.68 7.34
N GLN A 221 -6.67 0.43 8.07
CA GLN A 221 -7.83 0.97 8.77
C GLN A 221 -8.88 1.57 7.80
N MET A 222 -8.57 1.71 6.51
CA MET A 222 -9.49 2.18 5.46
C MET A 222 -10.50 1.10 5.00
N GLN A 223 -11.26 0.56 5.95
CA GLN A 223 -12.24 -0.50 5.72
C GLN A 223 -13.53 0.01 5.09
N VAL A 224 -14.40 -0.92 4.63
CA VAL A 224 -15.75 -0.58 4.16
C VAL A 224 -16.48 0.32 5.15
N GLY A 225 -16.96 1.47 4.66
CA GLY A 225 -17.58 2.55 5.43
C GLY A 225 -16.65 3.74 5.73
N THR A 226 -15.33 3.60 5.54
CA THR A 226 -14.37 4.68 5.81
C THR A 226 -14.50 5.77 4.77
N ILE A 227 -14.35 7.02 5.20
CA ILE A 227 -14.24 8.20 4.34
C ILE A 227 -12.76 8.61 4.29
N LEU A 228 -12.17 8.57 3.10
CA LEU A 228 -10.85 9.13 2.81
C LEU A 228 -11.00 10.54 2.26
N TYR A 229 -10.23 11.48 2.80
CA TYR A 229 -10.19 12.87 2.36
C TYR A 229 -8.86 13.16 1.68
N LEU A 230 -8.89 13.54 0.40
CA LEU A 230 -7.71 13.90 -0.38
C LEU A 230 -7.77 15.37 -0.85
N PRO A 231 -6.70 16.18 -0.69
CA PRO A 231 -6.63 17.51 -1.28
C PRO A 231 -6.67 17.45 -2.81
N VAL A 232 -7.41 18.36 -3.44
CA VAL A 232 -7.49 18.47 -4.91
C VAL A 232 -6.43 19.43 -5.42
N PHE A 233 -5.61 18.97 -6.38
CA PHE A 233 -4.51 19.75 -6.98
C PHE A 233 -4.78 20.22 -8.41
N VAL A 234 -5.68 19.55 -9.12
CA VAL A 234 -6.04 19.83 -10.51
C VAL A 234 -7.54 19.72 -10.69
N ASP A 235 -8.08 20.40 -11.71
CA ASP A 235 -9.50 20.35 -12.02
C ASP A 235 -9.95 18.90 -12.24
N GLY A 236 -11.07 18.54 -11.62
CA GLY A 236 -11.62 17.19 -11.65
C GLY A 236 -10.94 16.20 -10.72
N ALA A 237 -9.90 16.58 -9.98
CA ALA A 237 -9.07 15.74 -9.10
C ALA A 237 -8.32 14.58 -9.79
N LEU A 238 -8.92 13.91 -10.79
CA LEU A 238 -8.37 12.75 -11.50
C LEU A 238 -8.12 11.58 -10.55
N LEU A 239 -9.21 11.00 -10.04
CA LEU A 239 -9.19 9.91 -9.05
C LEU A 239 -8.88 8.56 -9.69
N SER A 240 -7.87 7.88 -9.16
CA SER A 240 -7.48 6.51 -9.55
C SER A 240 -7.27 5.62 -8.33
N MET A 241 -7.43 4.32 -8.54
CA MET A 241 -7.15 3.30 -7.52
C MET A 241 -6.73 1.98 -8.14
N GLY A 242 -6.03 1.17 -7.37
CA GLY A 242 -5.57 -0.17 -7.69
C GLY A 242 -4.99 -0.79 -6.42
N ASP A 243 -4.30 -1.94 -6.53
CA ASP A 243 -3.55 -2.48 -5.39
C ASP A 243 -4.47 -2.62 -4.15
N ILE A 244 -5.52 -3.40 -4.36
CA ILE A 244 -6.55 -3.65 -3.36
C ILE A 244 -6.11 -4.86 -2.56
N HIS A 245 -6.03 -4.70 -1.26
CA HIS A 245 -5.54 -5.75 -0.38
C HIS A 245 -6.71 -6.51 0.21
N TYR A 246 -6.61 -7.83 0.23
CA TYR A 246 -7.58 -8.68 0.92
C TYR A 246 -7.47 -8.52 2.44
N ALA A 247 -6.24 -8.50 2.93
CA ALA A 247 -5.86 -8.26 4.32
C ALA A 247 -4.37 -7.86 4.38
N GLN A 248 -4.01 -7.09 5.41
CA GLN A 248 -2.64 -6.63 5.65
C GLN A 248 -2.40 -6.48 7.16
N GLY A 249 -1.18 -6.77 7.61
CA GLY A 249 -0.65 -6.35 8.91
C GLY A 249 -0.16 -4.90 8.86
N ASP A 250 -0.08 -4.22 10.01
CA ASP A 250 0.48 -2.86 10.03
C ASP A 250 1.97 -2.88 9.60
N GLY A 251 2.30 -2.04 8.61
CA GLY A 251 3.65 -1.86 8.08
C GLY A 251 4.01 -2.72 6.86
N GLU A 252 3.11 -3.60 6.39
CA GLU A 252 3.24 -4.37 5.14
C GLU A 252 4.65 -4.96 4.98
N VAL A 253 5.10 -5.69 6.02
CA VAL A 253 6.52 -5.81 6.29
C VAL A 253 7.29 -6.58 5.23
N SER A 254 6.69 -7.48 4.45
CA SER A 254 7.35 -8.16 3.32
C SER A 254 7.36 -7.33 2.02
N GLY A 255 6.71 -6.17 2.03
CA GLY A 255 6.53 -5.27 0.89
C GLY A 255 5.36 -5.63 -0.02
N THR A 256 4.53 -6.59 0.40
CA THR A 256 3.21 -6.90 -0.20
C THR A 256 2.25 -7.35 0.90
N ALA A 257 0.96 -7.12 0.68
CA ALA A 257 -0.13 -7.64 1.49
C ALA A 257 -0.58 -9.03 0.99
N ILE A 258 -1.83 -9.41 1.28
CA ILE A 258 -2.53 -10.40 0.44
C ILE A 258 -3.08 -9.65 -0.78
N GLU A 259 -2.27 -9.60 -1.84
CA GLU A 259 -2.56 -8.90 -3.09
C GLU A 259 -3.64 -9.61 -3.89
N MET A 260 -4.54 -8.85 -4.50
CA MET A 260 -5.62 -9.41 -5.33
C MET A 260 -6.12 -8.44 -6.40
N SER A 261 -6.78 -9.01 -7.41
CA SER A 261 -7.76 -8.25 -8.20
C SER A 261 -9.03 -8.03 -7.38
N ALA A 262 -9.79 -6.97 -7.68
CA ALA A 262 -11.01 -6.66 -6.94
C ALA A 262 -12.03 -5.86 -7.75
N ILE A 263 -13.27 -5.83 -7.27
CA ILE A 263 -14.26 -4.81 -7.64
C ILE A 263 -14.45 -3.91 -6.43
N VAL A 264 -14.24 -2.60 -6.60
CA VAL A 264 -14.32 -1.61 -5.52
C VAL A 264 -15.43 -0.62 -5.83
N GLU A 265 -16.34 -0.44 -4.89
CA GLU A 265 -17.38 0.57 -4.96
C GLU A 265 -17.03 1.74 -4.04
N VAL A 266 -17.02 2.96 -4.58
CA VAL A 266 -16.84 4.19 -3.79
C VAL A 266 -17.90 5.23 -4.13
N ARG A 267 -18.20 6.11 -3.18
CA ARG A 267 -18.93 7.36 -3.44
C ARG A 267 -18.02 8.54 -3.23
N VAL A 268 -18.14 9.53 -4.11
CA VAL A 268 -17.33 10.74 -4.06
C VAL A 268 -18.16 11.98 -3.73
N GLU A 269 -17.65 12.84 -2.88
CA GLU A 269 -18.19 14.18 -2.60
C GLU A 269 -17.08 15.23 -2.67
N VAL A 270 -17.44 16.48 -2.96
CA VAL A 270 -16.48 17.59 -3.04
C VAL A 270 -16.73 18.58 -1.90
N LEU A 271 -15.72 18.76 -1.05
CA LEU A 271 -15.73 19.73 0.04
C LEU A 271 -15.02 21.01 -0.40
N LYS A 272 -15.83 22.02 -0.77
CA LYS A 272 -15.30 23.26 -1.37
C LYS A 272 -14.40 24.04 -0.41
N GLY A 273 -13.23 24.45 -0.91
CA GLY A 273 -12.28 25.33 -0.21
C GLY A 273 -11.65 24.76 1.06
N LYS A 274 -11.70 23.43 1.25
CA LYS A 274 -11.16 22.72 2.42
C LYS A 274 -9.70 22.29 2.29
N GLY A 275 -9.08 22.41 1.11
CA GLY A 275 -7.69 22.01 0.87
C GLY A 275 -6.65 22.84 1.63
N LYS A 276 -7.04 23.98 2.22
CA LYS A 276 -6.19 24.74 3.16
C LYS A 276 -6.12 24.11 4.57
N ASP A 277 -7.14 23.32 4.93
CA ASP A 277 -7.27 22.69 6.25
C ASP A 277 -6.80 21.22 6.20
N ILE A 278 -6.93 20.57 5.04
CA ILE A 278 -6.54 19.18 4.77
C ILE A 278 -5.54 19.20 3.61
N THR A 279 -4.25 19.22 3.93
CA THR A 279 -3.14 19.28 2.97
C THR A 279 -2.44 17.94 2.76
N GLN A 280 -2.86 16.91 3.51
CA GLN A 280 -2.42 15.52 3.43
C GLN A 280 -3.64 14.60 3.61
N PRO A 281 -3.53 13.31 3.26
CA PRO A 281 -4.63 12.37 3.41
C PRO A 281 -5.15 12.28 4.85
N HIS A 282 -6.46 12.41 5.04
CA HIS A 282 -7.12 12.15 6.33
C HIS A 282 -8.13 11.01 6.15
N VAL A 283 -8.34 10.20 7.20
CA VAL A 283 -9.34 9.13 7.21
C VAL A 283 -10.32 9.33 8.35
N GLU A 284 -11.59 9.07 8.10
CA GLU A 284 -12.67 9.09 9.09
C GLU A 284 -13.40 7.76 9.06
N GLY A 285 -13.48 7.11 10.23
CA GLY A 285 -14.18 5.85 10.41
C GLY A 285 -15.45 5.99 11.25
N HIS A 286 -16.38 5.05 11.05
CA HIS A 286 -17.68 5.00 11.70
C HIS A 286 -17.97 3.58 12.24
N ASP A 287 -19.11 3.40 12.91
CA ASP A 287 -19.71 2.09 13.22
C ASP A 287 -18.74 1.02 13.78
N ASP A 288 -17.93 1.42 14.76
CA ASP A 288 -16.97 0.55 15.45
C ASP A 288 -15.89 -0.09 14.56
N GLN A 289 -15.64 0.43 13.35
CA GLN A 289 -14.65 -0.10 12.39
C GLN A 289 -13.29 -0.48 13.01
N LEU A 290 -12.67 0.43 13.77
CA LEU A 290 -11.38 0.14 14.41
C LEU A 290 -11.48 -0.94 15.50
N LYS A 291 -12.63 -1.05 16.18
CA LYS A 291 -12.84 -2.12 17.17
C LYS A 291 -13.02 -3.46 16.48
N ASN A 292 -13.69 -3.48 15.33
CA ASN A 292 -13.90 -4.70 14.53
C ASN A 292 -12.60 -5.24 13.92
N LEU A 293 -11.60 -4.37 13.70
CA LEU A 293 -10.25 -4.76 13.28
C LEU A 293 -9.38 -5.30 14.42
N ALA A 294 -9.72 -5.02 15.68
CA ALA A 294 -8.93 -5.48 16.81
C ALA A 294 -9.15 -6.98 17.05
N PRO A 295 -8.09 -7.75 17.33
CA PRO A 295 -8.24 -9.18 17.61
C PRO A 295 -8.99 -9.41 18.93
N GLY A 296 -9.77 -10.49 18.99
CA GLY A 296 -10.40 -10.95 20.22
C GLY A 296 -9.41 -11.65 21.16
N SER A 297 -8.34 -12.23 20.62
CA SER A 297 -7.23 -12.84 21.34
C SER A 297 -5.93 -12.66 20.56
N PHE A 298 -4.84 -12.30 21.24
CA PHE A 298 -3.57 -12.03 20.56
C PHE A 298 -2.35 -12.56 21.32
N TYR A 299 -1.28 -12.80 20.57
CA TYR A 299 0.08 -12.93 21.10
C TYR A 299 0.88 -11.69 20.73
N GLY A 300 1.69 -11.17 21.65
CA GLY A 300 2.42 -9.92 21.47
C GLY A 300 3.92 -10.07 21.70
N THR A 301 4.74 -9.45 20.86
CA THR A 301 6.18 -9.27 21.10
C THR A 301 6.52 -7.79 21.15
N VAL A 302 7.33 -7.40 22.13
CA VAL A 302 7.71 -5.99 22.34
C VAL A 302 9.14 -5.81 21.87
N GLY A 303 9.34 -4.84 20.99
CA GLY A 303 10.64 -4.46 20.46
C GLY A 303 11.12 -3.11 20.95
N TYR A 304 12.43 -3.00 21.02
CA TYR A 304 13.18 -1.79 21.39
C TYR A 304 14.25 -1.49 20.34
N PRO A 305 14.83 -0.28 20.29
CA PRO A 305 15.81 0.10 19.26
C PRO A 305 17.20 -0.53 19.49
N ILE A 306 17.23 -1.84 19.62
CA ILE A 306 18.40 -2.65 19.93
C ILE A 306 18.81 -3.42 18.66
N LYS A 307 20.11 -3.43 18.38
CA LYS A 307 20.69 -4.19 17.27
C LYS A 307 21.95 -4.92 17.73
N GLN A 308 22.36 -5.89 16.93
CA GLN A 308 23.69 -6.47 17.08
C GLN A 308 24.76 -5.39 16.85
N LYS A 309 25.81 -5.40 17.68
CA LYS A 309 27.01 -4.61 17.45
C LYS A 309 27.59 -4.86 16.05
N ASP A 310 28.13 -3.83 15.43
CA ASP A 310 28.79 -3.84 14.11
C ASP A 310 27.84 -4.14 12.93
N LYS A 311 26.51 -4.16 13.17
CA LYS A 311 25.50 -4.27 12.11
C LYS A 311 24.86 -2.92 11.83
N VAL A 312 24.84 -2.54 10.55
CA VAL A 312 24.07 -1.39 10.03
C VAL A 312 22.93 -1.93 9.19
N THR A 313 21.70 -1.50 9.48
CA THR A 313 20.53 -1.95 8.70
C THR A 313 20.45 -1.20 7.37
N PRO A 314 19.74 -1.75 6.36
CA PRO A 314 19.54 -1.05 5.09
C PRO A 314 18.91 0.34 5.23
N GLN A 315 18.05 0.55 6.24
CA GLN A 315 17.40 1.84 6.52
C GLN A 315 18.39 2.89 7.04
N GLN A 316 19.52 2.47 7.58
CA GLN A 316 20.53 3.33 8.18
C GLN A 316 21.76 3.54 7.28
N ALA A 317 21.92 2.73 6.23
CA ALA A 317 23.14 2.67 5.42
C ALA A 317 23.52 4.01 4.75
N TYR A 318 22.53 4.83 4.37
CA TYR A 318 22.77 6.12 3.73
C TYR A 318 23.16 7.26 4.70
N LEU A 319 23.07 7.02 6.02
CA LEU A 319 23.38 8.00 7.07
C LEU A 319 24.84 7.92 7.54
N ASP A 320 25.75 7.58 6.63
CA ASP A 320 27.20 7.41 6.85
C ASP A 320 27.59 6.28 7.81
N GLY A 321 26.68 5.71 8.61
CA GLY A 321 26.82 4.41 9.30
C GLY A 321 27.93 4.29 10.37
N GLU A 322 28.98 5.11 10.33
CA GLU A 322 30.19 4.99 11.15
C GLU A 322 29.90 5.21 12.62
N GLN A 323 29.05 6.17 12.96
CA GLN A 323 28.70 6.47 14.36
C GLN A 323 27.77 5.43 14.99
N ILE A 324 27.03 4.68 14.17
CA ILE A 324 26.00 3.74 14.62
C ILE A 324 26.46 2.28 14.54
N GLY A 325 27.47 1.96 13.73
CA GLY A 325 27.96 0.61 13.52
C GLY A 325 28.25 -0.11 14.83
N ASP A 326 29.13 0.47 15.65
CA ASP A 326 29.61 -0.10 16.92
C ASP A 326 28.59 -0.03 18.07
N LEU A 327 27.40 0.56 17.85
CA LEU A 327 26.37 0.67 18.88
C LEU A 327 25.45 -0.55 18.90
N GLU A 328 24.97 -0.91 20.09
CA GLU A 328 23.93 -1.92 20.28
C GLU A 328 22.54 -1.29 20.50
N ASN A 329 22.49 0.01 20.80
CA ASN A 329 21.26 0.73 21.07
C ASN A 329 21.28 2.09 20.35
N LEU A 330 20.16 2.46 19.73
CA LEU A 330 19.99 3.74 19.05
C LEU A 330 18.88 4.56 19.71
N SER A 331 19.15 5.82 20.00
CA SER A 331 18.18 6.71 20.62
C SER A 331 16.98 6.91 19.70
N GLU A 332 15.77 6.69 20.24
CA GLU A 332 14.51 7.13 19.61
C GLU A 332 14.24 6.52 18.21
N ASP A 333 14.89 5.38 17.89
CA ASP A 333 14.78 4.73 16.57
C ASP A 333 13.57 3.78 16.52
N LEU A 334 12.41 4.31 16.09
CA LEU A 334 11.20 3.51 15.93
C LEU A 334 11.32 2.41 14.88
N THR A 335 12.13 2.63 13.84
CA THR A 335 12.36 1.65 12.77
C THR A 335 13.04 0.41 13.35
N LEU A 336 14.07 0.61 14.17
CA LEU A 336 14.78 -0.48 14.81
C LEU A 336 13.92 -1.19 15.87
N ALA A 337 13.12 -0.45 16.65
CA ALA A 337 12.15 -1.03 17.58
C ALA A 337 11.11 -1.92 16.87
N ALA A 338 10.60 -1.48 15.73
CA ALA A 338 9.69 -2.27 14.90
C ALA A 338 10.37 -3.54 14.34
N ARG A 339 11.62 -3.43 13.87
CA ARG A 339 12.40 -4.59 13.41
C ARG A 339 12.58 -5.62 14.52
N ASP A 340 12.94 -5.19 15.72
CA ASP A 340 13.14 -6.08 16.86
C ASP A 340 11.83 -6.79 17.26
N ALA A 341 10.72 -6.06 17.36
CA ALA A 341 9.40 -6.64 17.65
C ALA A 341 9.01 -7.71 16.62
N LEU A 342 9.21 -7.40 15.34
CA LEU A 342 8.91 -8.31 14.23
C LEU A 342 9.80 -9.56 14.24
N LEU A 343 11.11 -9.44 14.48
CA LEU A 343 12.03 -10.57 14.52
C LEU A 343 11.72 -11.53 15.68
N GLN A 344 11.29 -11.00 16.82
CA GLN A 344 10.79 -11.81 17.93
C GLN A 344 9.49 -12.53 17.54
N MET A 345 8.57 -11.86 16.83
CA MET A 345 7.32 -12.48 16.36
C MET A 345 7.58 -13.62 15.38
N ILE A 346 8.45 -13.40 14.40
CA ILE A 346 8.88 -14.42 13.44
C ILE A 346 9.48 -15.62 14.19
N SER A 347 10.34 -15.38 15.18
CA SER A 347 10.96 -16.44 15.99
C SER A 347 9.92 -17.25 16.78
N TYR A 348 8.87 -16.60 17.30
CA TYR A 348 7.74 -17.27 17.94
C TYR A 348 6.96 -18.13 16.94
N LEU A 349 6.60 -17.60 15.77
CA LEU A 349 5.88 -18.33 14.73
C LEU A 349 6.65 -19.57 14.26
N VAL A 350 7.95 -19.45 14.05
CA VAL A 350 8.80 -20.60 13.68
C VAL A 350 8.81 -21.66 14.77
N ARG A 351 9.01 -21.25 16.04
CA ARG A 351 9.18 -22.18 17.17
C ARG A 351 7.88 -22.83 17.62
N GLU A 352 6.80 -22.08 17.69
CA GLU A 352 5.53 -22.49 18.31
C GLU A 352 4.45 -22.86 17.29
N LYS A 353 4.56 -22.35 16.06
CA LYS A 353 3.59 -22.60 14.97
C LYS A 353 4.18 -23.42 13.82
N SER A 354 5.45 -23.81 13.91
CA SER A 354 6.14 -24.68 12.94
C SER A 354 6.14 -24.15 11.50
N LEU A 355 6.04 -22.81 11.32
CA LEU A 355 6.21 -22.16 10.03
C LEU A 355 7.69 -22.10 9.64
N THR A 356 7.99 -22.08 8.34
CA THR A 356 9.32 -21.65 7.89
C THR A 356 9.54 -20.17 8.20
N ARG A 357 10.79 -19.70 8.08
CA ARG A 357 11.10 -18.28 8.32
C ARG A 357 10.37 -17.39 7.32
N GLU A 358 10.33 -17.80 6.06
CA GLU A 358 9.68 -17.08 4.96
C GLU A 358 8.16 -17.04 5.14
N GLN A 359 7.55 -18.18 5.49
CA GLN A 359 6.12 -18.26 5.81
C GLN A 359 5.76 -17.39 7.01
N ALA A 360 6.55 -17.44 8.09
CA ALA A 360 6.34 -16.60 9.26
C ALA A 360 6.42 -15.10 8.92
N TYR A 361 7.39 -14.70 8.08
CA TYR A 361 7.52 -13.31 7.66
C TYR A 361 6.36 -12.85 6.76
N ILE A 362 5.93 -13.69 5.82
CA ILE A 362 4.74 -13.42 5.00
C ILE A 362 3.48 -13.32 5.86
N LEU A 363 3.27 -14.23 6.81
CA LEU A 363 2.13 -14.15 7.72
C LEU A 363 2.16 -12.86 8.54
N CYS A 364 3.34 -12.39 8.94
CA CYS A 364 3.46 -11.08 9.57
C CYS A 364 3.00 -9.94 8.66
N SER A 365 3.36 -9.96 7.37
CA SER A 365 2.91 -8.94 6.40
C SER A 365 1.40 -8.97 6.17
N ALA A 366 0.79 -10.16 6.22
CA ALA A 366 -0.64 -10.34 6.00
C ALA A 366 -1.51 -10.05 7.24
N ALA A 367 -0.99 -10.23 8.46
CA ALA A 367 -1.85 -10.26 9.66
C ALA A 367 -1.27 -9.67 10.96
N VAL A 368 0.03 -9.37 11.05
CA VAL A 368 0.63 -8.89 12.31
C VAL A 368 0.66 -7.36 12.35
N ASP A 369 0.21 -6.80 13.46
CA ASP A 369 0.14 -5.35 13.65
C ASP A 369 1.32 -4.81 14.46
N LEU A 370 2.13 -3.96 13.83
CA LEU A 370 3.13 -3.14 14.51
C LEU A 370 2.48 -1.88 15.12
N ARG A 371 2.28 -1.91 16.43
CA ARG A 371 1.72 -0.80 17.21
C ARG A 371 2.82 -0.01 17.92
N ILE A 372 2.84 1.30 17.71
CA ILE A 372 3.67 2.18 18.54
C ILE A 372 3.15 2.12 19.98
N SER A 373 3.98 1.63 20.90
CA SER A 373 3.62 1.53 22.32
C SER A 373 3.85 2.85 23.03
N GLN A 374 5.03 3.44 22.86
CA GLN A 374 5.41 4.74 23.42
C GLN A 374 6.55 5.39 22.62
N LEU A 375 6.63 6.73 22.68
CA LEU A 375 7.60 7.59 21.97
C LEU A 375 8.27 8.62 22.90
N VAL A 376 8.38 8.33 24.20
CA VAL A 376 8.87 9.34 25.18
C VAL A 376 9.87 8.79 26.19
N ASP A 377 10.00 7.48 26.33
CA ASP A 377 10.85 6.87 27.34
C ASP A 377 12.26 6.66 26.79
N VAL A 378 13.11 7.69 26.94
CA VAL A 378 14.48 7.65 26.43
C VAL A 378 15.36 6.61 27.14
N PRO A 379 16.26 5.92 26.41
CA PRO A 379 16.53 6.05 24.98
C PRO A 379 15.63 5.20 24.07
N ASN A 380 14.77 4.35 24.64
CA ASN A 380 14.16 3.23 23.95
C ASN A 380 12.69 3.50 23.62
N PHE A 381 12.37 3.88 22.38
CA PHE A 381 10.98 3.82 21.91
C PHE A 381 10.51 2.38 21.79
N GLY A 382 9.21 2.15 22.00
CA GLY A 382 8.65 0.80 22.08
C GLY A 382 7.67 0.52 20.94
N VAL A 383 7.80 -0.64 20.30
CA VAL A 383 6.83 -1.16 19.33
C VAL A 383 6.32 -2.52 19.80
N LEU A 384 5.02 -2.75 19.72
CA LEU A 384 4.38 -4.02 20.00
C LEU A 384 3.96 -4.64 18.66
N ALA A 385 4.48 -5.80 18.31
CA ALA A 385 3.93 -6.62 17.23
C ALA A 385 2.80 -7.49 17.79
N VAL A 386 1.60 -7.38 17.25
CA VAL A 386 0.38 -8.06 17.70
C VAL A 386 -0.05 -9.07 16.65
N LEU A 387 -0.01 -10.36 16.99
CA LEU A 387 -0.52 -11.45 16.17
C LEU A 387 -1.93 -11.82 16.64
N PRO A 388 -2.97 -11.62 15.82
CA PRO A 388 -4.29 -12.20 16.05
C PRO A 388 -4.17 -13.73 16.13
N LEU A 389 -4.69 -14.35 17.19
CA LEU A 389 -4.64 -15.80 17.34
C LEU A 389 -5.72 -16.52 16.53
N GLU A 390 -6.71 -15.77 16.06
CA GLU A 390 -7.80 -16.24 15.19
C GLU A 390 -7.32 -16.66 13.80
N VAL A 391 -6.06 -16.33 13.42
CA VAL A 391 -5.51 -16.78 12.14
C VAL A 391 -5.14 -18.26 12.10
N PHE A 392 -5.17 -18.95 13.24
CA PHE A 392 -4.90 -20.37 13.34
C PHE A 392 -6.21 -21.14 13.62
N GLU A 393 -6.37 -22.31 13.00
CA GLU A 393 -7.45 -23.27 13.32
C GLU A 393 -7.43 -23.80 14.76
#